data_AF-A0A8K0KIW5-F1
#
_entry.id   AF-A0A8K0KIW5-F1
#
_cell.length_a   1.000
_cell.length_b   1.000
_cell.length_c   1.000
_cell.angle_alpha   90.00
_cell.angle_beta   90.00
_cell.angle_gamma   90.00
#
_symmetry.space_group_name_H-M   'P 1'
#
loop_
_entity.id
_entity.type
_entity.pdbx_description
1 polymer ?
#
loop_
_entity_poly.entity_id
_entity_poly.type
_entity_poly.pdbx_seq_one_letter_code
_entity_poly.pdbx_strand_id
1 'polypeptide(L)'
;MDRTADNETRWIKLGGQDQMKNIFFVGKDVVAVSQSFNIHFLKYKNEEKGSPQFLTYDVFKEDDEVEGITCVAGHEGLPMFATAMTKAQIQLFSYPTFAQVTTLRNKSENTQALSFSDGEILVALSSAPDYALTIWNWLSGKKLRTVLTNITSLDQKLM
;
A
#
# COMPACT_ATOMS: atom_id res chain seq x y z
N MET A 1 32.99 28.98 11.56
CA MET A 1 32.38 28.05 12.52
C MET A 1 31.36 27.24 11.74
N ASP A 2 31.81 26.09 11.24
CA ASP A 2 31.02 25.22 10.37
C ASP A 2 30.35 24.16 11.24
N ARG A 3 29.02 24.09 11.22
CA ARG A 3 28.23 23.13 12.00
C ARG A 3 27.74 22.04 11.05
N THR A 4 28.56 21.00 10.88
CA THR A 4 28.12 19.75 10.26
C THR A 4 27.08 19.10 11.18
N ALA A 5 25.82 19.10 10.76
CA ALA A 5 24.77 18.34 11.42
C ALA A 5 25.11 16.85 11.33
N ASP A 6 25.26 16.21 12.48
CA ASP A 6 25.55 14.79 12.60
C ASP A 6 24.28 14.01 12.20
N ASN A 7 24.18 13.66 10.91
CA ASN A 7 23.09 12.85 10.39
C ASN A 7 23.43 11.37 10.64
N GLU A 8 23.00 10.84 11.80
CA GLU A 8 23.08 9.41 12.07
C GLU A 8 22.36 8.63 10.95
N THR A 9 23.15 7.91 10.15
CA THR A 9 22.62 7.06 9.09
C THR A 9 22.01 5.82 9.73
N ARG A 10 20.67 5.75 9.77
CA ARG A 10 19.92 4.59 10.27
C ARG A 10 19.71 3.59 9.14
N TRP A 11 20.41 2.47 9.21
CA TRP A 11 20.23 1.35 8.30
C TRP A 11 19.08 0.48 8.80
N ILE A 12 18.08 0.27 7.96
CA ILE A 12 17.10 -0.80 8.14
C ILE A 12 17.70 -2.05 7.50
N LYS A 13 17.86 -3.14 8.26
CA LYS A 13 18.44 -4.38 7.74
C LYS A 13 17.40 -5.12 6.90
N LEU A 14 17.48 -4.96 5.57
CA LEU A 14 16.55 -5.50 4.57
C LEU A 14 16.86 -6.96 4.17
N GLY A 15 17.04 -7.87 5.13
CA GLY A 15 17.54 -9.23 4.84
C GLY A 15 16.73 -10.37 5.45
N GLY A 16 16.07 -11.16 4.59
CA GLY A 16 15.34 -12.40 4.88
C GLY A 16 14.65 -12.91 3.60
N GLN A 17 14.05 -14.11 3.61
CA GLN A 17 13.22 -14.59 2.49
C GLN A 17 12.01 -13.68 2.19
N ASP A 18 11.69 -12.76 3.11
CA ASP A 18 10.71 -11.71 2.90
C ASP A 18 11.30 -10.52 2.15
N GLN A 19 10.89 -10.40 0.89
CA GLN A 19 11.25 -9.28 0.05
C GLN A 19 10.30 -8.10 0.29
N MET A 20 10.87 -6.91 0.51
CA MET A 20 10.14 -5.65 0.41
C MET A 20 9.42 -5.63 -0.93
N LYS A 21 8.09 -5.53 -0.92
CA LYS A 21 7.34 -5.58 -2.17
C LYS A 21 7.13 -4.19 -2.77
N ASN A 22 6.95 -3.15 -1.95
CA ASN A 22 6.51 -1.84 -2.44
C ASN A 22 6.94 -0.68 -1.53
N ILE A 23 7.32 0.47 -2.13
CA ILE A 23 7.53 1.77 -1.48
C ILE A 23 6.47 2.74 -2.02
N PHE A 24 5.85 3.56 -1.15
CA PHE A 24 4.80 4.51 -1.54
C PHE A 24 4.77 5.75 -0.63
N PHE A 25 4.18 6.84 -1.11
CA PHE A 25 3.94 8.04 -0.30
C PHE A 25 2.58 7.97 0.39
N VAL A 26 2.47 8.50 1.60
CA VAL A 26 1.20 8.66 2.32
C VAL A 26 1.04 10.13 2.70
N GLY A 27 0.10 10.82 2.06
CA GLY A 27 0.05 12.27 2.16
C GLY A 27 1.33 12.93 1.66
N LYS A 28 1.75 14.04 2.31
CA LYS A 28 2.81 14.92 1.77
C LYS A 28 4.19 14.70 2.36
N ASP A 29 4.31 14.03 3.50
CA ASP A 29 5.51 14.03 4.33
C ASP A 29 5.87 12.65 4.92
N VAL A 30 5.22 11.59 4.43
CA VAL A 30 5.46 10.22 4.89
C VAL A 30 5.77 9.32 3.69
N VAL A 31 6.82 8.53 3.84
CA VAL A 31 7.15 7.41 2.96
C VAL A 31 6.85 6.13 3.70
N ALA A 32 6.19 5.19 3.05
CA ALA A 32 5.84 3.90 3.62
C ALA A 32 6.41 2.76 2.79
N VAL A 33 6.75 1.65 3.45
CA VAL A 33 7.28 0.45 2.81
C VAL A 33 6.60 -0.78 3.38
N SER A 34 6.08 -1.65 2.51
CA SER A 34 5.43 -2.91 2.93
C SER A 34 6.44 -4.05 2.99
N GLN A 35 6.44 -4.77 4.11
CA GLN A 35 7.21 -5.99 4.33
C GLN A 35 6.28 -7.06 4.92
N SER A 36 6.01 -8.12 4.16
CA SER A 36 5.20 -9.26 4.60
C SER A 36 3.81 -8.83 5.09
N PHE A 37 3.58 -8.74 6.39
CA PHE A 37 2.31 -8.37 7.03
C PHE A 37 2.33 -6.94 7.60
N ASN A 38 3.48 -6.28 7.53
CA ASN A 38 3.77 -5.02 8.18
C ASN A 38 3.95 -3.91 7.14
N ILE A 39 3.63 -2.68 7.56
CA ILE A 39 4.01 -1.48 6.82
C ILE A 39 4.80 -0.58 7.74
N HIS A 40 5.99 -0.22 7.29
CA HIS A 40 6.86 0.72 7.97
C HIS A 40 6.64 2.12 7.40
N PHE A 41 6.44 3.11 8.25
CA PHE A 41 6.21 4.51 7.90
C PHE A 41 7.36 5.37 8.42
N LEU A 42 7.92 6.17 7.53
CA LEU A 42 8.96 7.15 7.79
C LEU A 42 8.40 8.54 7.51
N LYS A 43 8.19 9.33 8.57
CA LYS A 43 7.89 10.75 8.43
C LYS A 43 9.20 11.52 8.25
N TYR A 44 9.36 12.17 7.09
CA TYR A 44 10.63 12.80 6.71
C TYR A 44 10.65 14.32 6.86
N LYS A 45 9.48 15.00 6.90
CA LYS A 45 9.42 16.42 7.28
C LYS A 45 9.21 16.54 8.78
N ASN A 46 10.11 17.30 9.41
CA ASN A 46 9.99 17.65 10.81
C ASN A 46 9.76 19.17 10.91
N GLU A 47 8.62 19.59 11.45
CA GLU A 47 8.34 21.01 11.67
C GLU A 47 9.14 21.57 12.87
N GLU A 48 9.74 20.72 13.71
CA GLU A 48 10.59 21.16 14.82
C GLU A 48 11.77 20.21 15.04
N LYS A 49 12.96 20.54 14.52
CA LYS A 49 14.33 20.15 14.98
C LYS A 49 14.60 18.74 15.57
N GLY A 50 13.72 17.77 15.41
CA GLY A 50 13.81 16.45 16.01
C GLY A 50 14.32 15.41 15.02
N SER A 51 14.74 14.28 15.55
CA SER A 51 15.11 13.12 14.74
C SER A 51 13.93 12.64 13.87
N PRO A 52 14.19 12.04 12.70
CA PRO A 52 13.16 11.40 11.89
C PRO A 52 12.33 10.41 12.73
N GLN A 53 11.00 10.47 12.58
CA GLN A 53 10.08 9.57 13.28
C GLN A 53 9.81 8.33 12.42
N PHE A 54 10.18 7.18 12.95
CA PHE A 54 9.93 5.86 12.36
C PHE A 54 8.80 5.19 13.13
N LEU A 55 7.77 4.75 12.42
CA LEU A 55 6.64 4.02 12.97
C LEU A 55 6.48 2.72 12.19
N THR A 56 6.33 1.59 12.88
CA THR A 56 5.93 0.32 12.26
C THR A 56 4.46 0.10 12.62
N TYR A 57 3.67 -0.25 11.63
CA TYR A 57 2.27 -0.61 11.83
C TYR A 57 2.02 -2.00 11.24
N ASP A 58 1.58 -2.90 12.12
CA ASP A 58 1.16 -4.25 11.75
C ASP A 58 -0.27 -4.13 11.22
N VAL A 59 -0.41 -4.13 9.90
CA VAL A 59 -1.71 -3.97 9.24
C VAL A 59 -2.55 -5.22 9.44
N PHE A 60 -1.91 -6.37 9.36
CA PHE A 60 -2.53 -7.67 9.47
C PHE A 60 -1.82 -8.48 10.57
N LYS A 61 -2.60 -9.27 11.29
CA LYS A 61 -2.02 -10.29 12.16
C LYS A 61 -1.52 -11.42 11.28
N GLU A 62 -0.34 -11.93 11.61
CA GLU A 62 0.15 -13.18 11.05
C GLU A 62 -0.87 -14.28 11.39
N ASP A 63 -1.37 -14.95 10.36
CA ASP A 63 -2.33 -16.05 10.44
C ASP A 63 -1.99 -17.04 9.31
N ASP A 64 -2.14 -18.33 9.58
CA ASP A 64 -1.70 -19.41 8.70
C ASP A 64 -2.45 -19.44 7.35
N GLU A 65 -3.59 -18.75 7.24
CA GLU A 65 -4.44 -18.76 6.04
C GLU A 65 -4.13 -17.68 5.00
N VAL A 66 -3.33 -16.68 5.33
CA VAL A 66 -3.10 -15.51 4.48
C VAL A 66 -1.64 -15.32 4.12
N GLU A 67 -1.35 -15.36 2.81
CA GLU A 67 -0.07 -14.88 2.29
C GLU A 67 -0.09 -13.34 2.37
N GLY A 68 0.99 -12.74 2.88
CA GLY A 68 1.11 -11.32 3.23
C GLY A 68 0.62 -10.27 2.23
N ILE A 69 0.85 -9.01 2.56
CA ILE A 69 0.47 -7.85 1.74
C ILE A 69 0.96 -8.04 0.29
N THR A 70 0.04 -7.98 -0.66
CA THR A 70 0.34 -8.12 -2.09
C THR A 70 0.66 -6.77 -2.72
N CYS A 71 -0.09 -5.74 -2.33
CA CYS A 71 0.09 -4.40 -2.85
C CYS A 71 -0.43 -3.34 -1.88
N VAL A 72 0.10 -2.13 -2.05
CA VAL A 72 -0.17 -0.95 -1.24
C VAL A 72 -0.17 0.27 -2.13
N ALA A 73 -0.98 1.25 -1.78
CA ALA A 73 -0.99 2.56 -2.42
C ALA A 73 -1.31 3.61 -1.38
N GLY A 74 -0.68 4.78 -1.44
CA GLY A 74 -1.08 5.91 -0.61
C GLY A 74 -1.78 6.97 -1.43
N HIS A 75 -2.63 7.72 -0.75
CA HIS A 75 -3.38 8.80 -1.36
C HIS A 75 -2.51 10.06 -1.38
N GLU A 76 -2.50 10.77 -2.51
CA GLU A 76 -1.61 11.93 -2.71
C GLU A 76 -2.04 13.16 -1.87
N GLY A 77 -3.34 13.43 -1.80
CA GLY A 77 -3.90 14.58 -1.06
C GLY A 77 -4.27 14.34 0.41
N LEU A 78 -4.59 13.11 0.81
CA LEU A 78 -5.09 12.76 2.14
C LEU A 78 -4.08 11.86 2.86
N PRO A 79 -3.90 12.00 4.19
CA PRO A 79 -3.04 11.10 4.94
C PRO A 79 -3.75 9.76 5.14
N MET A 80 -3.80 8.95 4.07
CA MET A 80 -4.41 7.63 4.06
C MET A 80 -3.74 6.70 3.05
N PHE A 81 -3.96 5.41 3.20
CA PHE A 81 -3.44 4.39 2.31
C PHE A 81 -4.43 3.24 2.14
N ALA A 82 -4.29 2.53 1.02
CA ALA A 82 -4.98 1.30 0.70
C ALA A 82 -3.99 0.14 0.67
N THR A 83 -4.46 -1.04 1.02
CA THR A 83 -3.67 -2.26 1.04
C THR A 83 -4.55 -3.45 0.66
N ALA A 84 -3.94 -4.45 0.03
CA ALA A 84 -4.57 -5.72 -0.27
C ALA A 84 -3.63 -6.87 0.09
N MET A 85 -4.24 -8.02 0.34
CA MET A 85 -3.58 -9.26 0.73
C MET A 85 -4.17 -10.42 -0.08
N THR A 86 -3.43 -11.51 -0.21
CA THR A 86 -3.90 -12.69 -0.96
C THR A 86 -5.22 -13.18 -0.38
N LYS A 87 -6.23 -13.39 -1.23
CA LYS A 87 -7.61 -13.79 -0.85
C LYS A 87 -8.34 -12.84 0.11
N ALA A 88 -7.78 -11.67 0.42
CA ALA A 88 -8.41 -10.68 1.30
C ALA A 88 -9.10 -9.56 0.53
N GLN A 89 -9.89 -8.77 1.26
CA GLN A 89 -10.52 -7.56 0.72
C GLN A 89 -9.52 -6.41 0.71
N ILE A 90 -9.74 -5.43 -0.19
CA ILE A 90 -8.96 -4.19 -0.17
C ILE A 90 -9.41 -3.37 1.04
N GLN A 91 -8.47 -2.97 1.88
CA GLN A 91 -8.72 -2.19 3.08
C GLN A 91 -8.07 -0.82 2.98
N LEU A 92 -8.75 0.20 3.49
CA LEU A 92 -8.26 1.56 3.53
C LEU A 92 -8.14 2.03 4.98
N PHE A 93 -7.03 2.69 5.28
CA PHE A 93 -6.69 3.17 6.61
C PHE A 93 -6.27 4.62 6.56
N SER A 94 -6.65 5.37 7.60
CA SER A 94 -6.16 6.72 7.83
C SER A 94 -4.79 6.70 8.50
N TYR A 95 -4.03 7.77 8.32
CA TYR A 95 -2.74 8.00 8.97
C TYR A 95 -2.79 9.36 9.67
N PRO A 96 -2.18 9.54 10.86
CA PRO A 96 -1.38 8.57 11.63
C PRO A 96 -2.21 7.69 12.58
N THR A 97 -3.54 7.81 12.58
CA THR A 97 -4.37 7.08 13.57
C THR A 97 -4.51 5.59 13.28
N PHE A 98 -4.23 5.18 12.04
CA PHE A 98 -4.45 3.82 11.54
C PHE A 98 -5.89 3.30 11.71
N ALA A 99 -6.85 4.21 11.83
CA ALA A 99 -8.26 3.85 11.84
C ALA A 99 -8.68 3.39 10.44
N GLN A 100 -9.34 2.24 10.37
CA GLN A 100 -9.90 1.70 9.13
C GLN A 100 -11.02 2.65 8.63
N VAL A 101 -10.85 3.16 7.42
CA VAL A 101 -11.78 4.10 6.77
C VAL A 101 -12.90 3.32 6.07
N THR A 102 -12.53 2.29 5.30
CA THR A 102 -13.48 1.47 4.56
C THR A 102 -12.87 0.13 4.19
N THR A 103 -13.72 -0.77 3.69
CA THR A 103 -13.31 -2.04 3.08
C THR A 103 -14.07 -2.25 1.80
N LEU A 104 -13.33 -2.47 0.72
CA LEU A 104 -13.89 -2.69 -0.61
C LEU A 104 -14.03 -4.19 -0.82
N ARG A 105 -15.27 -4.68 -0.73
CA ARG A 105 -15.57 -6.11 -0.82
C ARG A 105 -15.45 -6.59 -2.27
N ASN A 106 -14.29 -7.16 -2.58
CA ASN A 106 -14.06 -7.91 -3.80
C ASN A 106 -14.38 -9.41 -3.57
N LYS A 107 -14.97 -10.08 -4.56
CA LYS A 107 -15.05 -11.55 -4.58
C LYS A 107 -13.69 -12.08 -5.02
N SER A 108 -12.91 -12.65 -4.11
CA SER A 108 -11.82 -13.63 -4.35
C SER A 108 -10.81 -13.39 -5.49
N GLU A 109 -10.69 -12.17 -6.03
CA GLU A 109 -9.66 -11.85 -7.02
C GLU A 109 -8.43 -11.31 -6.30
N ASN A 110 -7.29 -11.97 -6.53
CA ASN A 110 -6.00 -11.50 -6.01
C ASN A 110 -5.69 -10.13 -6.63
N THR A 111 -5.50 -9.12 -5.78
CA THR A 111 -5.15 -7.78 -6.24
C THR A 111 -3.64 -7.66 -6.35
N GLN A 112 -3.16 -7.37 -7.56
CA GLN A 112 -1.74 -7.27 -7.87
C GLN A 112 -1.22 -5.83 -7.76
N ALA A 113 -2.06 -4.83 -8.04
CA ALA A 113 -1.70 -3.43 -7.90
C ALA A 113 -2.90 -2.57 -7.48
N LEU A 114 -2.60 -1.47 -6.80
CA LEU A 114 -3.54 -0.45 -6.37
C LEU A 114 -3.03 0.93 -6.78
N SER A 115 -3.95 1.84 -7.10
CA SER A 115 -3.63 3.24 -7.35
C SER A 115 -4.82 4.13 -6.99
N PHE A 116 -4.55 5.19 -6.25
CA PHE A 116 -5.51 6.27 -6.06
C PHE A 116 -5.47 7.21 -7.26
N SER A 117 -6.61 7.77 -7.63
CA SER A 117 -6.63 8.98 -8.46
C SER A 117 -6.77 10.22 -7.59
N ASP A 118 -6.76 11.38 -8.24
CA ASP A 118 -7.32 12.59 -7.66
C ASP A 118 -8.81 12.38 -7.32
N GLY A 119 -9.20 12.68 -6.08
CA GLY A 119 -10.58 12.60 -5.60
C GLY A 119 -10.95 11.25 -4.98
N GLU A 120 -12.15 10.75 -5.30
CA GLU A 120 -12.78 9.63 -4.57
C GLU A 120 -12.59 8.27 -5.24
N ILE A 121 -11.65 8.13 -6.19
CA ILE A 121 -11.48 6.90 -6.97
C ILE A 121 -10.25 6.10 -6.52
N LEU A 122 -10.46 4.79 -6.37
CA LEU A 122 -9.40 3.81 -6.23
C LEU A 122 -9.50 2.79 -7.36
N VAL A 123 -8.39 2.51 -8.02
CA VAL A 123 -8.27 1.51 -9.07
C VAL A 123 -7.47 0.33 -8.55
N ALA A 124 -7.98 -0.87 -8.78
CA ALA A 124 -7.34 -2.13 -8.46
C ALA A 124 -7.12 -2.94 -9.75
N LEU A 125 -5.93 -3.50 -9.92
CA LEU A 125 -5.63 -4.47 -10.97
C LEU A 125 -5.60 -5.86 -10.35
N SER A 126 -6.43 -6.78 -10.84
CA SER A 126 -6.36 -8.18 -10.43
C SER A 126 -5.25 -8.93 -11.16
N SER A 127 -4.88 -10.08 -10.61
CA SER A 127 -3.88 -10.97 -11.21
C SER A 127 -4.47 -11.86 -12.30
N ALA A 128 -3.62 -12.74 -12.86
CA ALA A 128 -4.07 -13.80 -13.76
C ALA A 128 -5.24 -14.61 -13.17
N PRO A 129 -6.17 -15.11 -14.01
CA PRO A 129 -6.09 -15.10 -15.48
C PRO A 129 -6.70 -13.86 -16.15
N ASP A 130 -7.54 -13.08 -15.45
CA ASP A 130 -8.42 -12.10 -16.09
C ASP A 130 -7.86 -10.68 -16.13
N TYR A 131 -6.84 -10.38 -15.30
CA TYR A 131 -6.15 -9.09 -15.21
C TYR A 131 -7.10 -7.89 -15.28
N ALA A 132 -8.18 -7.95 -14.50
CA ALA A 132 -9.27 -6.99 -14.57
C ALA A 132 -8.92 -5.70 -13.81
N LEU A 133 -9.27 -4.56 -14.38
CA LEU A 133 -9.23 -3.27 -13.70
C LEU A 133 -10.60 -3.03 -13.03
N THR A 134 -10.62 -2.99 -11.71
CA THR A 134 -11.80 -2.61 -10.94
C THR A 134 -11.67 -1.21 -10.39
N ILE A 135 -12.65 -0.36 -10.70
CA ILE A 135 -12.74 1.03 -10.30
C ILE A 135 -13.77 1.15 -9.18
N TRP A 136 -13.35 1.75 -8.06
CA TRP A 136 -14.17 1.95 -6.87
C TRP A 136 -14.30 3.44 -6.59
N ASN A 137 -15.48 3.86 -6.11
CA ASN A 137 -15.56 5.06 -5.28
C ASN A 137 -15.20 4.63 -3.85
N TRP A 138 -14.00 4.98 -3.39
CA TRP A 138 -13.49 4.49 -2.12
C TRP A 138 -14.24 5.08 -0.92
N LEU A 139 -14.73 6.31 -1.02
CA LEU A 139 -15.44 6.97 0.08
C LEU A 139 -16.78 6.28 0.39
N SER A 140 -17.56 5.97 -0.66
CA SER A 140 -18.84 5.26 -0.54
C SER A 140 -18.70 3.74 -0.47
N GLY A 141 -17.53 3.20 -0.78
CA GLY A 141 -17.28 1.76 -0.90
C GLY A 141 -17.93 1.10 -2.12
N LYS A 142 -18.49 1.88 -3.06
CA LYS A 142 -19.21 1.33 -4.22
C LYS A 142 -18.26 0.98 -5.36
N LYS A 143 -18.44 -0.22 -5.92
CA LYS A 143 -17.83 -0.61 -7.19
C LYS A 143 -18.50 0.18 -8.32
N LEU A 144 -17.73 0.96 -9.05
CA LEU A 144 -18.24 1.75 -10.16
C LEU A 144 -18.19 0.98 -11.48
N ARG A 145 -17.07 0.29 -11.73
CA ARG A 145 -16.86 -0.44 -12.98
C ARG A 145 -15.81 -1.53 -12.83
N THR A 146 -15.93 -2.58 -13.63
CA THR A 146 -14.86 -3.55 -13.91
C THR A 146 -14.61 -3.57 -15.41
N VAL A 147 -13.34 -3.53 -15.80
CA VAL A 147 -12.88 -3.53 -17.19
C VAL A 147 -11.88 -4.67 -17.35
N LEU A 148 -12.19 -5.64 -18.21
CA LEU A 148 -11.25 -6.70 -18.56
C LEU A 148 -10.17 -6.10 -19.47
N THR A 149 -8.90 -6.35 -19.18
CA THR A 149 -7.79 -5.83 -19.98
C THR A 149 -7.58 -6.64 -21.27
N ASN A 150 -8.29 -7.77 -21.44
CA ASN A 150 -8.10 -8.76 -22.50
C ASN A 150 -6.69 -9.36 -22.56
N ILE A 151 -5.85 -9.10 -21.56
CA ILE A 151 -4.56 -9.76 -21.38
C ILE A 151 -4.88 -11.16 -20.87
N THR A 152 -4.51 -12.17 -21.64
CA THR A 152 -4.65 -13.57 -21.18
C THR A 152 -3.31 -14.08 -20.68
N SER A 153 -3.34 -15.09 -19.81
CA SER A 153 -2.11 -15.68 -19.24
C SER A 153 -1.14 -16.24 -20.29
N LEU A 154 -1.57 -16.45 -21.54
CA LEU A 154 -0.68 -16.83 -22.65
C LEU A 154 0.33 -15.74 -23.00
N ASP A 155 -0.05 -14.47 -22.91
CA ASP A 155 0.79 -13.35 -23.35
C ASP A 155 1.93 -13.04 -22.35
N GLN A 156 1.75 -13.42 -21.08
CA GLN A 156 2.77 -13.21 -20.04
C GLN A 156 3.85 -14.29 -20.01
N LYS A 157 3.62 -15.48 -20.57
CA LYS A 157 4.62 -16.57 -20.59
C LYS A 157 5.78 -16.31 -21.57
N LEU A 158 5.68 -15.25 -22.38
CA LEU A 158 6.66 -14.86 -23.40
C LEU A 158 7.54 -13.66 -22.98
N MET A 159 7.43 -13.18 -21.75
CA MET A 159 8.33 -12.18 -21.16
C MET A 159 9.16 -12.79 -20.02
#